data_AF-A0A139CN90-F1
#
_entry.id   AF-A0A139CN90-F1
#
_cell.length_a   1.000
_cell.length_b   1.000
_cell.length_c   1.000
_cell.angle_alpha   90.00
_cell.angle_beta   90.00
_cell.angle_gamma   90.00
#
_symmetry.space_group_name_H-M   'P 1'
#
loop_
_entity.id
_entity.type
_entity.pdbx_description
1 polymer ?
#
loop_
_entity_poly.entity_id
_entity_poly.type
_entity_poly.pdbx_seq_one_letter_code
_entity_poly.pdbx_strand_id
1 'polypeptide(L)'
;MVGSQKSSLMNDTCGVSVIFATLLLILITIIAASGVAYMVSTMQKEAMDRESHQAAVESEELRIVSIDPVHGNGGSWQAIDLTILNLNTADSRISSIRVNDGYFLNFRAYYDPDSFDVYRDYPAVYSAGHRLVIPATKSKKIHLNFSDIVIEGSETIFTSGWTNNSTDFTYSLQMHPWKAYNGVDFDFVLNDTASMTECLPDGNFTLDNDEQQITFFGNDSGGNLTNTTDYQIFYTIDFESYAGSAPLEREPLRIELITSYINIFKELFTPPMPVAEVQFKVENLQAPNGTQSPNSYFILDASDSMDSDGFITSYRWAVWKDSGNETLYDYNLTGMVVRPIGIDSYNDQDVVIDLEITDDTGMTSRLSQVSGNLTVL
;
A
#
# COMPACT_ATOMS: atom_id res chain seq x y z
N MET A 1 -84.78 -42.13 48.24
CA MET A 1 -84.37 -40.76 47.84
C MET A 1 -82.93 -40.51 48.25
N VAL A 2 -81.96 -41.09 47.55
CA VAL A 2 -80.51 -40.82 47.73
C VAL A 2 -79.91 -40.89 46.33
N GLY A 3 -80.06 -39.82 45.56
CA GLY A 3 -79.64 -39.82 44.16
C GLY A 3 -79.49 -38.44 43.52
N SER A 4 -79.85 -37.35 44.21
CA SER A 4 -79.94 -36.02 43.60
C SER A 4 -78.97 -34.98 44.17
N GLN A 5 -78.00 -35.35 45.02
CA GLN A 5 -77.02 -34.39 45.55
C GLN A 5 -75.59 -34.58 45.03
N LYS A 6 -75.29 -35.68 44.32
CA LYS A 6 -73.95 -35.90 43.75
C LYS A 6 -73.71 -35.16 42.42
N SER A 7 -74.77 -34.76 41.71
CA SER A 7 -74.67 -34.05 40.43
C SER A 7 -74.49 -32.53 40.56
N SER A 8 -74.80 -31.94 41.72
CA SER A 8 -74.67 -30.50 41.94
C SER A 8 -73.25 -30.07 42.32
N LEU A 9 -72.43 -30.99 42.83
CA LEU A 9 -71.06 -30.71 43.27
C LEU A 9 -70.02 -30.91 42.16
N MET A 10 -70.40 -31.54 41.04
CA MET A 10 -69.54 -31.71 39.85
C MET A 10 -69.72 -30.62 38.79
N ASN A 11 -70.68 -29.70 38.97
CA ASN A 11 -70.92 -28.58 38.07
C ASN A 11 -70.55 -27.21 38.68
N ASP A 12 -69.88 -27.17 39.84
CA ASP A 12 -69.35 -25.92 40.39
C ASP A 12 -68.03 -25.56 39.68
N THR A 13 -68.17 -25.00 38.49
CA THR A 13 -67.07 -24.55 37.62
C THR A 13 -66.43 -23.23 38.08
N CYS A 14 -67.00 -22.57 39.10
CA CYS A 14 -66.50 -21.29 39.61
C CYS A 14 -65.10 -21.42 40.28
N GLY A 15 -64.81 -22.52 40.98
CA GLY A 15 -63.49 -22.75 41.56
C GLY A 15 -62.39 -23.02 40.51
N VAL A 16 -62.75 -23.73 39.43
CA VAL A 16 -61.83 -24.08 38.34
C VAL A 16 -61.50 -22.84 37.50
N SER A 17 -62.47 -21.94 37.26
CA SER A 17 -62.22 -20.73 36.47
C SER A 17 -61.28 -19.75 37.16
N VAL A 18 -61.34 -19.64 38.49
CA VAL A 18 -60.43 -18.78 39.28
C VAL A 18 -59.00 -19.31 39.21
N ILE A 19 -58.80 -20.63 39.36
CA ILE A 19 -57.47 -21.25 39.27
C ILE A 19 -56.89 -21.05 37.86
N PHE A 20 -57.66 -21.30 36.80
CA PHE A 20 -57.22 -21.06 35.43
C PHE A 20 -56.90 -19.59 35.15
N ALA A 21 -57.72 -18.65 35.63
CA ALA A 21 -57.47 -17.22 35.47
C ALA A 21 -56.18 -16.78 36.18
N THR A 22 -55.93 -17.27 37.39
CA THR A 22 -54.68 -16.97 38.13
C THR A 22 -53.44 -17.57 37.45
N LEU A 23 -53.51 -18.81 36.95
CA LEU A 23 -52.42 -19.43 36.20
C LEU A 23 -52.13 -18.69 34.89
N LEU A 24 -53.17 -18.28 34.16
CA LEU A 24 -53.02 -17.50 32.92
C LEU A 24 -52.38 -16.13 33.20
N LEU A 25 -52.82 -15.45 34.28
CA LEU A 25 -52.25 -14.18 34.70
C LEU A 25 -50.76 -14.32 35.03
N ILE A 26 -50.39 -15.33 35.82
CA ILE A 26 -48.99 -15.60 36.19
C ILE A 26 -48.16 -15.85 34.91
N LEU A 27 -48.66 -16.68 34.00
CA LEU A 27 -47.96 -16.96 32.74
C LEU A 27 -47.75 -15.68 31.91
N ILE A 28 -48.78 -14.86 31.75
CA ILE A 28 -48.68 -13.59 31.02
C ILE A 28 -47.67 -12.65 31.68
N THR A 29 -47.68 -12.56 33.01
CA THR A 29 -46.71 -11.72 33.73
C THR A 29 -45.27 -12.21 33.59
N ILE A 30 -45.03 -13.53 33.59
CA ILE A 30 -43.70 -14.10 33.39
C ILE A 30 -43.20 -13.86 31.95
N ILE A 31 -44.08 -14.01 30.96
CA ILE A 31 -43.75 -13.73 29.55
C ILE A 31 -43.43 -12.24 29.38
N ALA A 32 -44.26 -11.35 29.93
CA ALA A 32 -44.04 -9.90 29.87
C ALA A 32 -42.73 -9.50 30.57
N ALA A 33 -42.48 -10.00 31.78
CA ALA A 33 -41.26 -9.71 32.54
C ALA A 33 -40.00 -10.23 31.82
N SER A 34 -40.04 -11.45 31.28
CA SER A 34 -38.95 -12.03 30.48
C SER A 34 -38.69 -11.22 29.21
N GLY A 35 -39.75 -10.75 28.52
CA GLY A 35 -39.64 -9.91 27.34
C GLY A 35 -38.97 -8.56 27.62
N VAL A 36 -39.33 -7.90 28.73
CA VAL A 36 -38.69 -6.66 29.16
C VAL A 36 -37.24 -6.89 29.57
N ALA A 37 -36.94 -7.95 30.32
CA ALA A 37 -35.57 -8.29 30.71
C ALA A 37 -34.67 -8.55 29.50
N TYR A 38 -35.17 -9.28 28.50
CA TYR A 38 -34.47 -9.48 27.23
C TYR A 38 -34.21 -8.16 26.51
N MET A 39 -35.23 -7.28 26.42
CA MET A 39 -35.08 -5.95 25.80
C MET A 39 -34.03 -5.09 26.51
N VAL A 40 -34.04 -5.06 27.85
CA VAL A 40 -33.04 -4.31 28.64
C VAL A 40 -31.64 -4.87 28.41
N SER A 41 -31.49 -6.19 28.38
CA SER A 41 -30.20 -6.83 28.10
C SER A 41 -29.68 -6.50 26.70
N THR A 42 -30.55 -6.50 25.68
CA THR A 42 -30.15 -6.11 24.32
C THR A 42 -29.77 -4.63 24.23
N MET A 43 -30.52 -3.75 24.91
CA MET A 43 -30.22 -2.31 24.94
C MET A 43 -28.91 -2.00 25.69
N GLN A 44 -28.66 -2.67 26.81
CA GLN A 44 -27.40 -2.53 27.56
C GLN A 44 -26.20 -3.00 26.74
N LYS A 45 -26.36 -4.12 26.03
CA LYS A 45 -25.32 -4.62 25.12
C LYS A 45 -25.04 -3.61 24.00
N GLU A 46 -26.07 -3.09 23.34
CA GLU A 46 -25.90 -2.09 22.27
C GLU A 46 -25.28 -0.79 22.79
N ALA A 47 -25.66 -0.34 23.99
CA ALA A 47 -25.08 0.85 24.62
C ALA A 47 -23.61 0.65 24.96
N MET A 48 -23.25 -0.50 25.54
CA MET A 48 -21.87 -0.87 25.83
C MET A 48 -21.04 -1.00 24.55
N ASP A 49 -21.58 -1.63 23.50
CA ASP A 49 -20.91 -1.76 22.21
C ASP A 49 -20.68 -0.36 21.61
N ARG A 50 -21.66 0.55 21.68
CA ARG A 50 -21.53 1.94 21.20
C ARG A 50 -20.49 2.74 22.00
N GLU A 51 -20.50 2.67 23.33
CA GLU A 51 -19.49 3.33 24.16
C GLU A 51 -18.09 2.78 23.87
N SER A 52 -17.95 1.46 23.69
CA SER A 52 -16.66 0.85 23.33
C SER A 52 -16.17 1.31 21.96
N HIS A 53 -17.07 1.46 20.99
CA HIS A 53 -16.74 1.99 19.67
C HIS A 53 -16.34 3.46 19.74
N GLN A 54 -17.07 4.28 20.51
CA GLN A 54 -16.72 5.70 20.69
C GLN A 54 -15.36 5.84 21.36
N ALA A 55 -15.10 5.09 22.42
CA ALA A 55 -13.79 5.08 23.07
C ALA A 55 -12.68 4.63 22.12
N ALA A 56 -12.91 3.60 21.29
CA ALA A 56 -11.93 3.15 20.31
C ALA A 56 -11.63 4.22 19.25
N VAL A 57 -12.67 4.88 18.73
CA VAL A 57 -12.56 6.00 17.77
C VAL A 57 -11.78 7.16 18.38
N GLU A 58 -12.12 7.57 19.61
CA GLU A 58 -11.47 8.67 20.32
C GLU A 58 -10.03 8.36 20.72
N SER A 59 -9.73 7.09 20.98
CA SER A 59 -8.39 6.65 21.36
C SER A 59 -7.46 6.42 20.17
N GLU A 60 -7.94 6.57 18.93
CA GLU A 60 -7.13 6.29 17.75
C GLU A 60 -6.32 7.52 17.31
N GLU A 61 -5.02 7.43 17.50
CA GLU A 61 -4.00 8.39 17.15
C GLU A 61 -2.96 7.73 16.23
N LEU A 62 -3.15 7.94 14.92
CA LEU A 62 -2.16 7.60 13.90
C LEU A 62 -1.47 8.87 13.42
N ARG A 63 -0.18 8.76 13.11
CA ARG A 63 0.57 9.85 12.51
C ARG A 63 1.31 9.40 11.27
N ILE A 64 1.18 10.20 10.22
CA ILE A 64 2.03 10.09 9.04
C ILE A 64 3.34 10.80 9.38
N VAL A 65 4.45 10.07 9.40
CA VAL A 65 5.73 10.61 9.90
C VAL A 65 6.58 11.16 8.77
N SER A 66 6.68 10.41 7.68
CA SER A 66 7.52 10.77 6.54
C SER A 66 7.04 10.04 5.28
N ILE A 67 7.49 10.54 4.15
CA ILE A 67 7.39 9.88 2.86
C ILE A 67 8.79 9.58 2.33
N ASP A 68 8.87 8.65 1.39
CA ASP A 68 10.09 8.37 0.65
C ASP A 68 9.65 8.12 -0.79
N PRO A 69 9.58 9.19 -1.61
CA PRO A 69 8.99 9.11 -2.92
C PRO A 69 9.98 8.51 -3.93
N VAL A 70 9.49 7.60 -4.78
CA VAL A 70 10.29 6.94 -5.82
C VAL A 70 10.04 7.64 -7.15
N HIS A 71 11.11 8.22 -7.68
CA HIS A 71 11.13 8.96 -8.94
C HIS A 71 10.80 8.07 -10.14
N GLY A 72 9.85 8.52 -10.97
CA GLY A 72 9.49 7.87 -12.23
C GLY A 72 10.18 8.50 -13.44
N ASN A 73 10.13 7.80 -14.57
CA ASN A 73 10.55 8.36 -15.85
C ASN A 73 9.52 9.37 -16.34
N GLY A 74 9.84 10.68 -16.27
CA GLY A 74 9.00 11.74 -16.83
C GLY A 74 8.52 12.82 -15.86
N GLY A 75 9.08 12.90 -14.65
CA GLY A 75 8.75 13.97 -13.69
C GLY A 75 7.43 13.76 -12.94
N SER A 76 6.91 12.53 -12.96
CA SER A 76 5.81 12.07 -12.11
C SER A 76 6.34 11.00 -11.14
N TRP A 77 5.73 10.93 -9.96
CA TRP A 77 6.06 9.89 -8.99
C TRP A 77 5.66 8.50 -9.50
N GLN A 78 6.55 7.51 -9.35
CA GLN A 78 6.25 6.11 -9.68
C GLN A 78 5.64 5.38 -8.49
N ALA A 79 6.20 5.60 -7.29
CA ALA A 79 5.70 5.05 -6.05
C ALA A 79 6.01 5.99 -4.88
N ILE A 80 5.38 5.78 -3.74
CA ILE A 80 5.68 6.47 -2.48
C ILE A 80 5.73 5.45 -1.35
N ASP A 81 6.80 5.48 -0.57
CA ASP A 81 6.88 4.75 0.69
C ASP A 81 6.47 5.65 1.86
N LEU A 82 5.31 5.33 2.44
CA LEU A 82 4.71 6.08 3.54
C LEU A 82 5.07 5.43 4.87
N THR A 83 5.66 6.18 5.79
CA THR A 83 5.89 5.70 7.17
C THR A 83 4.77 6.16 8.08
N ILE A 84 3.96 5.22 8.57
CA ILE A 84 2.88 5.48 9.53
C ILE A 84 3.31 5.01 10.91
N LEU A 85 3.11 5.85 11.91
CA LEU A 85 3.30 5.53 13.32
C LEU A 85 1.96 5.41 14.03
N ASN A 86 1.74 4.30 14.72
CA ASN A 86 0.61 4.12 15.62
C ASN A 86 1.01 4.52 17.05
N LEU A 87 0.41 5.58 17.57
CA LEU A 87 0.65 6.07 18.93
C LEU A 87 -0.27 5.43 19.98
N ASN A 88 -1.17 4.55 19.53
CA ASN A 88 -2.15 3.90 20.39
C ASN A 88 -1.57 2.72 21.13
N THR A 89 -2.29 2.34 22.20
CA THR A 89 -2.06 1.09 22.92
C THR A 89 -2.68 -0.12 22.23
N ALA A 90 -3.47 0.08 21.17
CA ALA A 90 -4.16 -0.96 20.41
C ALA A 90 -3.80 -0.90 18.92
N ASP A 91 -3.96 -2.02 18.23
CA ASP A 91 -3.71 -2.12 16.80
C ASP A 91 -4.75 -1.33 16.01
N SER A 92 -4.29 -0.62 14.98
CA SER A 92 -5.14 0.13 14.05
C SER A 92 -5.21 -0.57 12.71
N ARG A 93 -6.33 -0.42 12.01
CA ARG A 93 -6.52 -1.02 10.67
C ARG A 93 -6.78 0.06 9.64
N ILE A 94 -5.96 0.10 8.60
CA ILE A 94 -6.14 1.03 7.48
C ILE A 94 -7.17 0.45 6.53
N SER A 95 -8.16 1.25 6.17
CA SER A 95 -9.23 0.87 5.25
C SER A 95 -9.01 1.44 3.86
N SER A 96 -8.48 2.66 3.77
CA SER A 96 -8.23 3.35 2.50
C SER A 96 -7.14 4.40 2.68
N ILE A 97 -6.42 4.65 1.59
CA ILE A 97 -5.37 5.66 1.49
C ILE A 97 -5.69 6.48 0.25
N ARG A 98 -5.77 7.80 0.42
CA ARG A 98 -5.97 8.76 -0.65
C ARG A 98 -4.70 9.60 -0.79
N VAL A 99 -4.25 9.80 -2.02
CA VAL A 99 -3.18 10.75 -2.33
C VAL A 99 -3.74 11.73 -3.35
N ASN A 100 -3.68 13.02 -3.03
CA ASN A 100 -4.29 14.10 -3.79
C ASN A 100 -5.76 13.80 -4.10
N ASP A 101 -6.08 13.46 -5.34
CA ASP A 101 -7.45 13.25 -5.81
C ASP A 101 -7.82 11.80 -6.12
N GLY A 102 -6.86 10.86 -6.02
CA GLY A 102 -7.09 9.44 -6.25
C GLY A 102 -7.02 8.59 -4.97
N TYR A 103 -7.67 7.44 -5.00
CA TYR A 103 -7.62 6.44 -3.95
C TYR A 103 -6.78 5.24 -4.38
N PHE A 104 -6.01 4.71 -3.45
CA PHE A 104 -5.36 3.41 -3.62
C PHE A 104 -6.38 2.32 -3.34
N LEU A 105 -6.60 1.46 -4.34
CA LEU A 105 -7.45 0.27 -4.25
C LEU A 105 -6.66 -0.89 -3.64
N ASN A 106 -5.41 -1.04 -4.08
CA ASN A 106 -4.49 -2.08 -3.66
C ASN A 106 -3.12 -1.49 -3.36
N PHE A 107 -2.46 -1.95 -2.31
CA PHE A 107 -1.11 -1.50 -1.94
C PHE A 107 -0.36 -2.58 -1.15
N ARG A 108 0.96 -2.41 -1.00
CA ARG A 108 1.81 -3.33 -0.25
C ARG A 108 2.34 -2.67 1.01
N ALA A 109 2.80 -3.46 1.96
CA ALA A 109 3.39 -2.94 3.19
C ALA A 109 4.55 -3.83 3.66
N TYR A 110 5.42 -3.25 4.47
CA TYR A 110 6.61 -3.91 4.99
C TYR A 110 7.10 -3.27 6.29
N TYR A 111 7.93 -4.01 7.02
CA TYR A 111 8.73 -3.47 8.14
C TYR A 111 10.17 -3.16 7.72
N ASP A 112 10.70 -3.99 6.82
CA ASP A 112 12.04 -3.90 6.29
C ASP A 112 11.95 -3.60 4.78
N PRO A 113 12.66 -2.58 4.27
CA PRO A 113 12.64 -2.22 2.85
C PRO A 113 12.96 -3.38 1.90
N ASP A 114 13.70 -4.39 2.37
CA ASP A 114 14.09 -5.52 1.54
C ASP A 114 13.05 -6.66 1.53
N SER A 115 11.97 -6.57 2.31
CA SER A 115 11.01 -7.67 2.46
C SER A 115 9.57 -7.19 2.65
N PHE A 116 8.77 -7.33 1.60
CA PHE A 116 7.32 -7.18 1.68
C PHE A 116 6.69 -8.21 2.63
N ASP A 117 5.60 -7.81 3.28
CA ASP A 117 4.77 -8.72 4.04
C ASP A 117 4.33 -9.90 3.15
N VAL A 118 4.18 -11.07 3.76
CA VAL A 118 3.74 -12.29 3.07
C VAL A 118 2.40 -12.75 3.64
N TYR A 119 1.45 -13.07 2.77
CA TYR A 119 0.16 -13.65 3.09
C TYR A 119 -0.01 -14.98 2.37
N ARG A 120 -0.04 -16.08 3.14
CA ARG A 120 -0.21 -17.45 2.62
C ARG A 120 0.76 -17.79 1.49
N ASP A 121 2.04 -17.50 1.72
CA ASP A 121 3.18 -17.76 0.81
C ASP A 121 3.26 -16.82 -0.43
N TYR A 122 2.35 -15.85 -0.55
CA TYR A 122 2.38 -14.80 -1.57
C TYR A 122 2.69 -13.42 -0.98
N PRO A 123 3.21 -12.46 -1.77
CA PRO A 123 3.36 -11.07 -1.33
C PRO A 123 2.01 -10.48 -0.87
N ALA A 124 1.89 -10.01 0.35
CA ALA A 124 0.63 -9.49 0.86
C ALA A 124 0.21 -8.21 0.11
N VAL A 125 -0.97 -8.25 -0.50
CA VAL A 125 -1.64 -7.07 -1.05
C VAL A 125 -2.81 -6.71 -0.18
N TYR A 126 -2.83 -5.45 0.24
CA TYR A 126 -3.84 -4.89 1.11
C TYR A 126 -4.85 -4.10 0.30
N SER A 127 -6.11 -4.20 0.71
CA SER A 127 -7.25 -3.54 0.08
C SER A 127 -8.34 -3.26 1.13
N ALA A 128 -9.47 -2.68 0.72
CA ALA A 128 -10.60 -2.48 1.62
C ALA A 128 -11.13 -3.80 2.25
N GLY A 129 -10.99 -4.93 1.52
CA GLY A 129 -11.35 -6.27 1.97
C GLY A 129 -10.27 -6.96 2.79
N HIS A 130 -9.00 -6.72 2.47
CA HIS A 130 -7.84 -7.21 3.22
C HIS A 130 -7.07 -6.04 3.86
N ARG A 131 -7.56 -5.59 5.01
CA ARG A 131 -7.08 -4.35 5.65
C ARG A 131 -5.71 -4.52 6.30
N LEU A 132 -4.83 -3.54 6.06
CA LEU A 132 -3.52 -3.47 6.68
C LEU A 132 -3.65 -3.19 8.19
N VAL A 133 -2.92 -3.96 9.00
CA VAL A 133 -2.80 -3.74 10.45
C VAL A 133 -1.50 -2.98 10.76
N ILE A 134 -1.62 -1.87 11.48
CA ILE A 134 -0.50 -1.12 12.08
C ILE A 134 -0.48 -1.46 13.58
N PRO A 135 0.51 -2.22 14.07
CA PRO A 135 0.52 -2.64 15.46
C PRO A 135 0.62 -1.48 16.43
N ALA A 136 0.07 -1.63 17.64
CA ALA A 136 0.18 -0.68 18.73
C ALA A 136 1.64 -0.23 18.97
N THR A 137 1.86 1.07 19.18
CA THR A 137 3.18 1.67 19.52
C THR A 137 4.30 1.40 18.50
N LYS A 138 3.97 0.95 17.29
CA LYS A 138 4.94 0.64 16.24
C LYS A 138 4.66 1.44 14.97
N SER A 139 5.69 1.58 14.16
CA SER A 139 5.57 2.08 12.81
C SER A 139 5.46 0.93 11.80
N LYS A 140 4.89 1.25 10.64
CA LYS A 140 4.89 0.38 9.47
C LYS A 140 5.05 1.21 8.21
N LYS A 141 5.77 0.69 7.23
CA LYS A 141 5.94 1.31 5.93
C LYS A 141 4.92 0.75 4.95
N ILE A 142 4.30 1.64 4.18
CA ILE A 142 3.32 1.31 3.14
C ILE A 142 3.89 1.74 1.81
N HIS A 143 3.97 0.80 0.88
CA HIS A 143 4.42 1.02 -0.47
C HIS A 143 3.23 1.26 -1.39
N LEU A 144 3.10 2.50 -1.87
CA LEU A 144 2.01 2.98 -2.70
C LEU A 144 2.49 3.09 -4.16
N ASN A 145 2.06 2.17 -5.02
CA ASN A 145 2.41 2.19 -6.44
C ASN A 145 1.39 2.95 -7.26
N PHE A 146 1.81 3.95 -8.05
CA PHE A 146 0.90 4.63 -8.97
C PHE A 146 0.64 3.81 -10.26
N SER A 147 1.46 2.80 -10.52
CA SER A 147 1.22 1.76 -11.53
C SER A 147 0.55 0.54 -10.91
N ASP A 148 -0.07 -0.29 -11.75
CA ASP A 148 -0.66 -1.55 -11.32
C ASP A 148 0.39 -2.48 -10.68
N ILE A 149 -0.08 -3.30 -9.74
CA ILE A 149 0.75 -4.26 -9.02
C ILE A 149 0.58 -5.61 -9.70
N VAL A 150 1.66 -6.09 -10.31
CA VAL A 150 1.72 -7.43 -10.90
C VAL A 150 2.33 -8.39 -9.88
N ILE A 151 1.65 -9.51 -9.64
CA ILE A 151 2.16 -10.60 -8.81
C ILE A 151 2.30 -11.85 -9.67
N GLU A 152 3.51 -12.39 -9.65
CA GLU A 152 3.84 -13.61 -10.36
C GLU A 152 4.05 -14.75 -9.36
N GLY A 153 3.57 -15.94 -9.71
CA GLY A 153 3.78 -17.17 -8.97
C GLY A 153 4.08 -18.32 -9.92
N SER A 154 4.72 -19.37 -9.44
CA SER A 154 4.86 -20.60 -10.22
C SER A 154 4.88 -21.83 -9.33
N GLU A 155 4.44 -22.96 -9.89
CA GLU A 155 4.45 -24.26 -9.24
C GLU A 155 4.85 -25.35 -10.23
N THR A 156 5.66 -26.31 -9.76
CA THR A 156 6.00 -27.50 -10.55
C THR A 156 5.04 -28.63 -10.19
N ILE A 157 4.37 -29.15 -11.22
CA ILE A 157 3.42 -30.25 -11.15
C ILE A 157 4.15 -31.54 -11.52
N PHE A 158 4.38 -32.37 -10.51
CA PHE A 158 5.08 -33.64 -10.68
C PHE A 158 4.14 -34.72 -11.23
N THR A 159 4.49 -35.30 -12.37
CA THR A 159 3.65 -36.32 -13.04
C THR A 159 4.01 -37.75 -12.64
N SER A 160 4.94 -37.94 -11.71
CA SER A 160 5.34 -39.27 -11.21
C SER A 160 4.17 -40.11 -10.65
N GLY A 161 3.09 -39.47 -10.19
CA GLY A 161 1.86 -40.13 -9.74
C GLY A 161 0.91 -40.55 -10.87
N TRP A 162 1.10 -40.00 -12.08
CA TRP A 162 0.30 -40.31 -13.26
C TRP A 162 0.81 -41.60 -13.89
N THR A 163 0.22 -42.74 -13.51
CA THR A 163 0.70 -44.06 -13.94
C THR A 163 0.16 -44.51 -15.30
N ASN A 164 -0.89 -43.86 -15.81
CA ASN A 164 -1.57 -44.24 -17.05
C ASN A 164 -2.07 -43.00 -17.82
N ASN A 165 -1.45 -42.73 -18.97
CA ASN A 165 -1.83 -41.60 -19.84
C ASN A 165 -3.23 -41.72 -20.46
N SER A 166 -3.89 -42.88 -20.37
CA SER A 166 -5.29 -43.01 -20.81
C SER A 166 -6.29 -42.42 -19.82
N THR A 167 -5.95 -42.32 -18.53
CA THR A 167 -6.84 -41.80 -17.48
C THR A 167 -6.46 -40.39 -17.09
N ASP A 168 -7.46 -39.58 -16.76
CA ASP A 168 -7.26 -38.22 -16.24
C ASP A 168 -6.42 -38.25 -14.95
N PHE A 169 -5.60 -37.22 -14.78
CA PHE A 169 -4.72 -37.06 -13.64
C PHE A 169 -4.98 -35.72 -12.97
N THR A 170 -5.35 -35.78 -11.68
CA THR A 170 -5.64 -34.58 -10.89
C THR A 170 -4.52 -34.32 -9.90
N TYR A 171 -4.08 -33.07 -9.85
CA TYR A 171 -3.03 -32.58 -8.96
C TYR A 171 -3.53 -31.41 -8.13
N SER A 172 -3.25 -31.42 -6.82
CA SER A 172 -3.64 -30.35 -5.90
C SER A 172 -2.52 -29.31 -5.79
N LEU A 173 -2.81 -28.10 -6.26
CA LEU A 173 -1.88 -26.98 -6.36
C LEU A 173 -1.67 -26.34 -4.99
N GLN A 174 -0.43 -26.36 -4.51
CA GLN A 174 -0.06 -25.81 -3.19
C GLN A 174 0.15 -24.30 -3.22
N MET A 175 0.55 -23.78 -4.38
CA MET A 175 0.79 -22.37 -4.67
C MET A 175 -0.24 -21.90 -5.71
N HIS A 176 -1.52 -22.10 -5.41
CA HIS A 176 -2.60 -21.55 -6.21
C HIS A 176 -2.97 -20.14 -5.73
N PRO A 177 -3.08 -19.13 -6.62
CA PRO A 177 -3.45 -17.75 -6.26
C PRO A 177 -4.70 -17.61 -5.41
N TRP A 178 -5.70 -18.47 -5.66
CA TRP A 178 -6.98 -18.49 -4.93
C TRP A 178 -6.81 -18.68 -3.42
N LYS A 179 -5.72 -19.35 -3.00
CA LYS A 179 -5.36 -19.50 -1.59
C LYS A 179 -5.14 -18.14 -0.94
N ALA A 180 -4.52 -17.18 -1.62
CA ALA A 180 -4.20 -15.87 -1.07
C ALA A 180 -5.24 -14.80 -1.41
N TYR A 181 -5.72 -14.76 -2.65
CA TYR A 181 -6.51 -13.63 -3.18
C TYR A 181 -7.94 -14.00 -3.59
N ASN A 182 -8.49 -15.08 -3.04
CA ASN A 182 -9.86 -15.57 -3.23
C ASN A 182 -10.82 -14.62 -4.00
N GLY A 183 -11.19 -15.00 -5.23
CA GLY A 183 -12.11 -14.22 -6.07
C GLY A 183 -11.48 -13.13 -6.93
N VAL A 184 -10.15 -13.01 -6.95
CA VAL A 184 -9.42 -12.15 -7.90
C VAL A 184 -9.09 -12.97 -9.15
N ASP A 185 -9.39 -12.40 -10.31
CA ASP A 185 -9.06 -12.99 -11.61
C ASP A 185 -7.55 -13.04 -11.80
N PHE A 186 -7.06 -14.09 -12.45
CA PHE A 186 -5.64 -14.28 -12.73
C PHE A 186 -5.47 -14.97 -14.08
N ASP A 187 -4.37 -14.65 -14.75
CA ASP A 187 -3.91 -15.36 -15.93
C ASP A 187 -2.97 -16.48 -15.52
N PHE A 188 -2.94 -17.55 -16.30
CA PHE A 188 -1.99 -18.63 -16.09
C PHE A 188 -1.46 -19.18 -17.40
N VAL A 189 -0.23 -19.70 -17.35
CA VAL A 189 0.45 -20.36 -18.48
C VAL A 189 1.03 -21.66 -17.97
N LEU A 190 0.71 -22.77 -18.64
CA LEU A 190 1.26 -24.08 -18.31
C LEU A 190 2.33 -24.45 -19.34
N ASN A 191 3.54 -24.77 -18.89
CA ASN A 191 4.66 -25.15 -19.76
C ASN A 191 5.13 -26.57 -19.44
N ASP A 192 5.51 -27.32 -20.47
CA ASP A 192 6.28 -28.55 -20.31
C ASP A 192 7.72 -28.21 -19.87
N THR A 193 8.19 -28.79 -18.77
CA THR A 193 9.50 -28.44 -18.18
C THR A 193 10.70 -28.86 -19.05
N ALA A 194 10.54 -29.86 -19.92
CA ALA A 194 11.62 -30.34 -20.78
C ALA A 194 11.75 -29.53 -22.06
N SER A 195 10.63 -29.11 -22.64
CA SER A 195 10.58 -28.39 -23.91
C SER A 195 10.36 -26.88 -23.77
N MET A 196 9.94 -26.40 -22.59
CA MET A 196 9.50 -25.03 -22.34
C MET A 196 8.40 -24.56 -23.30
N THR A 197 7.63 -25.52 -23.85
CA THR A 197 6.54 -25.22 -24.77
C THR A 197 5.24 -25.07 -24.00
N GLU A 198 4.48 -24.03 -24.32
CA GLU A 198 3.17 -23.77 -23.74
C GLU A 198 2.17 -24.88 -24.11
N CYS A 199 1.53 -25.41 -23.08
CA CYS A 199 0.46 -26.39 -23.17
C CYS A 199 -0.85 -25.63 -23.30
N LEU A 200 -1.50 -25.74 -24.46
CA LEU A 200 -2.79 -25.10 -24.69
C LEU A 200 -3.88 -25.75 -23.82
N PRO A 201 -4.74 -24.96 -23.14
CA PRO A 201 -5.81 -25.49 -22.29
C PRO A 201 -6.79 -26.38 -23.05
N ASP A 202 -7.15 -25.96 -24.26
CA ASP A 202 -8.20 -26.57 -25.07
C ASP A 202 -7.90 -28.05 -25.36
N GLY A 203 -8.58 -28.91 -24.60
CA GLY A 203 -8.54 -30.36 -24.75
C GLY A 203 -7.42 -31.07 -23.98
N ASN A 204 -6.54 -30.36 -23.26
CA ASN A 204 -5.42 -31.00 -22.53
C ASN A 204 -5.59 -31.01 -21.01
N PHE A 205 -6.20 -29.96 -20.44
CA PHE A 205 -6.40 -29.88 -18.98
C PHE A 205 -7.52 -28.91 -18.62
N THR A 206 -7.96 -28.97 -17.37
CA THR A 206 -8.85 -27.99 -16.74
C THR A 206 -8.30 -27.56 -15.39
N LEU A 207 -8.57 -26.32 -15.01
CA LEU A 207 -8.21 -25.75 -13.70
C LEU A 207 -9.50 -25.53 -12.90
N ASP A 208 -9.57 -26.10 -11.70
CA ASP A 208 -10.62 -25.87 -10.72
C ASP A 208 -10.08 -24.93 -9.63
N ASN A 209 -10.56 -23.69 -9.65
CA ASN A 209 -10.11 -22.65 -8.72
C ASN A 209 -10.61 -22.90 -7.29
N ASP A 210 -11.81 -23.44 -7.12
CA ASP A 210 -12.44 -23.64 -5.83
C ASP A 210 -11.78 -24.81 -5.08
N GLU A 211 -11.49 -25.89 -5.80
CA GLU A 211 -10.76 -27.04 -5.26
C GLU A 211 -9.23 -26.88 -5.29
N GLN A 212 -8.72 -25.84 -5.96
CA GLN A 212 -7.28 -25.59 -6.17
C GLN A 212 -6.61 -26.81 -6.82
N GLN A 213 -7.23 -27.34 -7.87
CA GLN A 213 -6.79 -28.54 -8.55
C GLN A 213 -6.66 -28.31 -10.05
N ILE A 214 -5.64 -28.90 -10.65
CA ILE A 214 -5.52 -29.02 -12.10
C ILE A 214 -5.76 -30.48 -12.47
N THR A 215 -6.61 -30.70 -13.47
CA THR A 215 -6.87 -32.04 -14.01
C THR A 215 -6.38 -32.10 -15.44
N PHE A 216 -5.35 -32.91 -15.69
CA PHE A 216 -4.88 -33.24 -17.02
C PHE A 216 -5.77 -34.33 -17.62
N PHE A 217 -6.22 -34.14 -18.85
CA PHE A 217 -7.04 -35.11 -19.54
C PHE A 217 -6.18 -36.23 -20.10
N GLY A 218 -6.59 -37.47 -19.84
CA GLY A 218 -5.98 -38.63 -20.47
C GLY A 218 -6.35 -38.75 -21.95
N ASN A 219 -5.66 -39.63 -22.67
CA ASN A 219 -5.92 -39.90 -24.08
C ASN A 219 -7.37 -40.32 -24.36
N ASP A 220 -8.00 -41.06 -23.43
CA ASP A 220 -9.39 -41.51 -23.58
C ASP A 220 -10.39 -40.35 -23.43
N SER A 221 -9.97 -39.27 -22.77
CA SER A 221 -10.69 -38.00 -22.61
C SER A 221 -10.33 -36.96 -23.68
N GLY A 222 -9.42 -37.30 -24.62
CA GLY A 222 -9.00 -36.44 -25.73
C GLY A 222 -7.76 -35.58 -25.47
N GLY A 223 -7.09 -35.75 -24.32
CA GLY A 223 -5.85 -35.05 -24.00
C GLY A 223 -4.62 -35.62 -24.68
N ASN A 224 -3.59 -34.80 -24.86
CA ASN A 224 -2.31 -35.18 -25.49
C ASN A 224 -1.10 -35.02 -24.57
N LEU A 225 -1.31 -34.64 -23.31
CA LEU A 225 -0.25 -34.51 -22.31
C LEU A 225 0.19 -35.89 -21.81
N THR A 226 1.43 -36.00 -21.36
CA THR A 226 2.03 -37.29 -21.00
C THR A 226 2.70 -37.22 -19.63
N ASN A 227 2.72 -38.35 -18.93
CA ASN A 227 3.44 -38.52 -17.66
C ASN A 227 4.97 -38.64 -17.79
N THR A 228 5.54 -38.33 -18.96
CA THR A 228 6.98 -38.46 -19.22
C THR A 228 7.78 -37.23 -18.85
N THR A 229 7.09 -36.10 -18.66
CA THR A 229 7.66 -34.81 -18.29
C THR A 229 6.85 -34.23 -17.13
N ASP A 230 7.50 -33.40 -16.31
CA ASP A 230 6.81 -32.58 -15.34
C ASP A 230 6.34 -31.29 -16.03
N TYR A 231 5.33 -30.64 -15.44
CA TYR A 231 4.80 -29.38 -15.96
C TYR A 231 5.05 -28.25 -14.97
N GLN A 232 5.21 -27.03 -15.47
CA GLN A 232 5.32 -25.84 -14.64
C GLN A 232 4.19 -24.90 -15.00
N ILE A 233 3.38 -24.56 -14.00
CA ILE A 233 2.32 -23.56 -14.14
C ILE A 233 2.85 -22.23 -13.60
N PHE A 234 2.65 -21.17 -14.37
CA PHE A 234 2.92 -19.79 -14.02
C PHE A 234 1.60 -19.07 -13.85
N TYR A 235 1.50 -18.19 -12.86
CA TYR A 235 0.33 -17.37 -12.59
C TYR A 235 0.74 -15.91 -12.63
N THR A 236 -0.10 -15.07 -13.23
CA THR A 236 0.03 -13.62 -13.24
C THR A 236 -1.27 -13.02 -12.73
N ILE A 237 -1.16 -12.19 -11.70
CA ILE A 237 -2.29 -11.51 -11.08
C ILE A 237 -2.04 -10.01 -11.16
N ASP A 238 -2.96 -9.30 -11.79
CA ASP A 238 -2.89 -7.85 -11.93
C ASP A 238 -3.86 -7.18 -10.97
N PHE A 239 -3.33 -6.32 -10.10
CA PHE A 239 -4.11 -5.49 -9.21
C PHE A 239 -4.06 -4.04 -9.67
N GLU A 240 -5.22 -3.47 -9.98
CA GLU A 240 -5.35 -2.03 -10.16
C GLU A 240 -4.95 -1.35 -8.84
N SER A 241 -3.88 -0.58 -8.86
CA SER A 241 -3.30 -0.02 -7.64
C SER A 241 -3.97 1.29 -7.25
N TYR A 242 -4.08 2.22 -8.21
CA TYR A 242 -4.45 3.60 -7.96
C TYR A 242 -5.49 4.10 -8.96
N ALA A 243 -6.66 4.49 -8.45
CA ALA A 243 -7.75 5.04 -9.25
C ALA A 243 -7.58 6.57 -9.42
N GLY A 244 -6.55 6.98 -10.15
CA GLY A 244 -6.24 8.39 -10.40
C GLY A 244 -5.04 8.60 -11.33
N SER A 245 -4.62 9.86 -11.51
CA SER A 245 -3.38 10.19 -12.22
C SER A 245 -2.23 10.37 -11.24
N ALA A 246 -1.07 9.80 -11.56
CA ALA A 246 0.14 9.95 -10.76
C ALA A 246 0.46 11.44 -10.58
N PRO A 247 0.69 11.92 -9.34
CA PRO A 247 1.04 13.31 -9.09
C PRO A 247 2.41 13.65 -9.69
N LEU A 248 2.56 14.91 -10.10
CA LEU A 248 3.84 15.43 -10.58
C LEU A 248 4.80 15.67 -9.42
N GLU A 249 6.11 15.55 -9.67
CA GLU A 249 7.15 15.73 -8.63
C GLU A 249 7.13 17.12 -7.98
N ARG A 250 6.74 18.13 -8.75
CA ARG A 250 6.63 19.53 -8.31
C ARG A 250 5.33 19.87 -7.57
N GLU A 251 4.39 18.94 -7.50
CA GLU A 251 3.09 19.19 -6.87
C GLU A 251 3.11 18.73 -5.41
N PRO A 252 2.41 19.45 -4.52
CA PRO A 252 2.26 19.00 -3.14
C PRO A 252 1.49 17.67 -3.06
N LEU A 253 1.85 16.85 -2.09
CA LEU A 253 1.23 15.56 -1.82
C LEU A 253 0.35 15.67 -0.58
N ARG A 254 -0.98 15.67 -0.79
CA ARG A 254 -1.97 15.55 0.27
C ARG A 254 -2.29 14.08 0.50
N ILE A 255 -1.87 13.53 1.63
CA ILE A 255 -2.15 12.14 2.01
C ILE A 255 -3.30 12.13 3.02
N GLU A 256 -4.35 11.37 2.75
CA GLU A 256 -5.45 11.12 3.68
C GLU A 256 -5.53 9.62 3.98
N LEU A 257 -5.40 9.24 5.24
CA LEU A 257 -5.57 7.87 5.72
C LEU A 257 -6.93 7.71 6.38
N ILE A 258 -7.67 6.68 6.01
CA ILE A 258 -8.97 6.36 6.60
C ILE A 258 -8.85 5.01 7.31
N THR A 259 -9.17 4.96 8.60
CA THR A 259 -9.10 3.73 9.40
C THR A 259 -10.41 2.95 9.36
N SER A 260 -10.42 1.74 9.92
CA SER A 260 -11.64 0.95 10.09
C SER A 260 -12.69 1.61 10.96
N TYR A 261 -12.27 2.55 11.82
CA TYR A 261 -13.15 3.34 12.66
C TYR A 261 -13.61 4.65 12.00
N ILE A 262 -13.29 4.85 10.70
CA ILE A 262 -13.67 6.02 9.89
C ILE A 262 -12.97 7.30 10.38
N ASN A 263 -11.93 7.18 11.21
CA ASN A 263 -11.04 8.29 11.51
C ASN A 263 -10.22 8.66 10.28
N ILE A 264 -10.04 9.96 10.06
CA ILE A 264 -9.32 10.51 8.92
C ILE A 264 -8.10 11.26 9.42
N PHE A 265 -6.92 10.80 9.04
CA PHE A 265 -5.64 11.44 9.33
C PHE A 265 -5.12 12.05 8.04
N LYS A 266 -4.71 13.32 8.09
CA LYS A 266 -4.29 14.07 6.91
C LYS A 266 -2.94 14.70 7.14
N GLU A 267 -2.07 14.58 6.14
CA GLU A 267 -0.79 15.27 6.10
C GLU A 267 -0.61 15.88 4.70
N LEU A 268 0.04 17.03 4.65
CA LEU A 268 0.37 17.73 3.41
C LEU A 268 1.88 17.86 3.35
N PHE A 269 2.47 17.29 2.30
CA PHE A 269 3.90 17.42 2.02
C PHE A 269 4.10 18.38 0.86
N THR A 270 4.87 19.44 1.08
CA THR A 270 5.17 20.43 0.05
C THR A 270 6.60 20.28 -0.45
N PRO A 271 6.85 20.21 -1.76
CA PRO A 271 8.21 20.25 -2.27
C PRO A 271 8.90 21.54 -1.82
N PRO A 272 10.18 21.48 -1.43
CA PRO A 272 10.91 22.68 -1.05
C PRO A 272 11.11 23.60 -2.26
N MET A 273 11.30 24.90 -2.01
CA MET A 273 11.48 25.92 -3.03
C MET A 273 12.98 26.23 -3.23
N PRO A 274 13.61 25.76 -4.32
CA PRO A 274 15.00 26.05 -4.61
C PRO A 274 15.17 27.51 -5.02
N VAL A 275 16.12 28.17 -4.37
CA VAL A 275 16.59 29.50 -4.74
C VAL A 275 18.11 29.44 -4.80
N ALA A 276 18.67 29.78 -5.95
CA ALA A 276 20.11 29.80 -6.16
C ALA A 276 20.56 31.20 -6.58
N GLU A 277 21.61 31.69 -5.93
CA GLU A 277 22.34 32.89 -6.30
C GLU A 277 23.74 32.50 -6.80
N VAL A 278 24.18 33.13 -7.88
CA VAL A 278 25.54 32.98 -8.40
C VAL A 278 26.30 34.28 -8.16
N GLN A 279 27.36 34.19 -7.35
CA GLN A 279 28.25 35.32 -7.07
C GLN A 279 29.59 35.12 -7.77
N PHE A 280 30.08 36.19 -8.38
CA PHE A 280 31.42 36.23 -8.96
C PHE A 280 32.40 36.91 -8.00
N LYS A 281 33.50 36.24 -7.67
CA LYS A 281 34.55 36.80 -6.82
C LYS A 281 35.93 36.62 -7.44
N VAL A 282 36.85 37.51 -7.06
CA VAL A 282 38.25 37.48 -7.46
C VAL A 282 39.10 37.45 -6.20
N GLU A 283 40.04 36.52 -6.12
CA GLU A 283 41.07 36.46 -5.08
C GLU A 283 42.46 36.57 -5.72
N ASN A 284 43.42 37.14 -5.00
CA ASN A 284 44.81 37.16 -5.47
C ASN A 284 45.55 35.96 -4.88
N LEU A 285 45.90 34.99 -5.73
CA LEU A 285 46.74 33.87 -5.33
C LEU A 285 48.20 34.29 -5.36
N GLN A 286 48.94 34.02 -4.28
CA GLN A 286 50.36 34.29 -4.21
C GLN A 286 51.15 33.03 -4.59
N ALA A 287 51.92 33.12 -5.67
CA ALA A 287 52.84 32.07 -6.08
C ALA A 287 54.06 32.01 -5.14
N PRO A 288 54.81 30.88 -5.11
CA PRO A 288 55.99 30.71 -4.23
C PRO A 288 57.10 31.75 -4.42
N ASN A 289 57.13 32.43 -5.57
CA ASN A 289 58.06 33.51 -5.90
C ASN A 289 57.57 34.91 -5.46
N GLY A 290 56.43 34.99 -4.76
CA GLY A 290 55.82 36.23 -4.28
C GLY A 290 54.93 36.95 -5.30
N THR A 291 54.85 36.49 -6.55
CA THR A 291 53.97 37.05 -7.58
C THR A 291 52.52 36.79 -7.23
N GLN A 292 51.68 37.82 -7.25
CA GLN A 292 50.23 37.69 -7.11
C GLN A 292 49.58 37.60 -8.48
N SER A 293 48.71 36.61 -8.68
CA SER A 293 47.87 36.49 -9.87
C SER A 293 46.40 36.49 -9.46
N PRO A 294 45.53 37.30 -10.11
CA PRO A 294 44.10 37.25 -9.85
C PRO A 294 43.55 35.90 -10.30
N ASN A 295 42.74 35.30 -9.45
CA ASN A 295 42.00 34.08 -9.72
C ASN A 295 40.51 34.36 -9.51
N SER A 296 39.75 34.26 -10.60
CA SER A 296 38.30 34.44 -10.58
C SER A 296 37.62 33.10 -10.25
N TYR A 297 36.52 33.14 -9.50
CA TYR A 297 35.74 31.95 -9.20
C TYR A 297 34.28 32.28 -8.93
N PHE A 298 33.43 31.26 -9.09
CA PHE A 298 32.02 31.32 -8.74
C PHE A 298 31.79 30.85 -7.30
N ILE A 299 30.82 31.46 -6.65
CA ILE A 299 30.16 30.94 -5.47
C ILE A 299 28.72 30.69 -5.85
N LEU A 300 28.25 29.47 -5.60
CA LEU A 300 26.85 29.09 -5.72
C LEU A 300 26.28 29.09 -4.30
N ASP A 301 25.23 29.87 -4.08
CA ASP A 301 24.63 30.08 -2.78
C ASP A 301 23.14 29.72 -2.84
N ALA A 302 22.73 28.73 -2.04
CA ALA A 302 21.34 28.29 -1.91
C ALA A 302 20.71 28.70 -0.58
N SER A 303 21.31 29.63 0.16
CA SER A 303 20.86 30.00 1.52
C SER A 303 19.45 30.59 1.58
N ASP A 304 18.96 31.13 0.46
CA ASP A 304 17.60 31.66 0.33
C ASP A 304 16.56 30.59 -0.05
N SER A 305 16.98 29.33 -0.23
CA SER A 305 16.04 28.21 -0.45
C SER A 305 15.19 28.00 0.79
N MET A 306 13.91 27.70 0.59
CA MET A 306 12.94 27.60 1.69
C MET A 306 12.15 26.32 1.60
N ASP A 307 11.79 25.80 2.76
CA ASP A 307 10.82 24.73 2.89
C ASP A 307 9.66 25.21 3.79
N SER A 308 8.43 24.90 3.41
CA SER A 308 7.24 25.53 4.00
C SER A 308 6.63 24.72 5.15
N ASP A 309 6.83 23.42 5.13
CA ASP A 309 6.38 22.44 6.12
C ASP A 309 7.52 21.88 7.00
N GLY A 310 8.79 22.09 6.61
CA GLY A 310 9.93 21.58 7.36
C GLY A 310 11.23 22.35 7.16
N PHE A 311 12.32 21.61 6.92
CA PHE A 311 13.65 22.17 6.66
C PHE A 311 14.43 21.35 5.64
N ILE A 312 15.31 22.03 4.89
CA ILE A 312 16.14 21.40 3.86
C ILE A 312 17.28 20.60 4.52
N THR A 313 17.37 19.31 4.17
CA THR A 313 18.40 18.39 4.67
C THR A 313 19.57 18.22 3.71
N SER A 314 19.37 18.42 2.41
CA SER A 314 20.38 18.19 1.38
C SER A 314 20.35 19.25 0.29
N TYR A 315 21.55 19.61 -0.19
CA TYR A 315 21.78 20.52 -1.31
C TYR A 315 22.77 19.87 -2.26
N ARG A 316 22.38 19.69 -3.53
CA ARG A 316 23.18 19.05 -4.58
C ARG A 316 23.17 19.93 -5.81
N TRP A 317 24.34 20.28 -6.29
CA TRP A 317 24.53 21.16 -7.44
C TRP A 317 24.97 20.37 -8.67
N ALA A 318 24.38 20.70 -9.81
CA ALA A 318 24.82 20.27 -11.12
C ALA A 318 25.35 21.49 -11.90
N VAL A 319 26.48 21.29 -12.58
CA VAL A 319 27.13 22.34 -13.38
C VAL A 319 27.67 21.73 -14.66
N TRP A 320 27.33 22.35 -15.77
CA TRP A 320 27.70 21.90 -17.11
C TRP A 320 28.17 23.08 -17.95
N LYS A 321 29.09 22.82 -18.87
CA LYS A 321 29.54 23.78 -19.87
C LYS A 321 28.76 23.53 -21.17
N ASP A 322 28.04 24.54 -21.66
CA ASP A 322 27.30 24.42 -22.92
C ASP A 322 28.27 24.32 -24.11
N SER A 323 29.45 24.96 -24.02
CA SER A 323 30.54 24.86 -25.00
C SER A 323 31.28 23.51 -24.92
N GLY A 324 30.58 22.39 -25.18
CA GLY A 324 31.20 21.07 -25.31
C GLY A 324 30.46 19.89 -24.67
N ASN A 325 29.27 20.09 -24.09
CA ASN A 325 28.56 19.08 -23.29
C ASN A 325 29.43 18.48 -22.17
N GLU A 326 30.39 19.24 -21.63
CA GLU A 326 31.23 18.78 -20.53
C GLU A 326 30.48 18.97 -19.22
N THR A 327 30.15 17.85 -18.56
CA THR A 327 29.56 17.86 -17.22
C THR A 327 30.68 17.96 -16.19
N LEU A 328 30.72 19.06 -15.45
CA LEU A 328 31.68 19.24 -14.35
C LEU A 328 31.17 18.58 -13.08
N TYR A 329 29.90 18.82 -12.78
CA TYR A 329 29.21 18.28 -11.62
C TYR A 329 27.84 17.77 -12.04
N ASP A 330 27.54 16.53 -11.69
CA ASP A 330 26.22 15.91 -11.89
C ASP A 330 25.63 15.58 -10.53
N TYR A 331 25.10 16.62 -9.88
CA TYR A 331 24.52 16.53 -8.53
C TYR A 331 25.44 15.88 -7.49
N ASN A 332 26.75 16.00 -7.66
CA ASN A 332 27.77 15.48 -6.75
C ASN A 332 28.50 16.58 -5.98
N LEU A 333 28.29 17.85 -6.34
CA LEU A 333 28.76 18.99 -5.56
C LEU A 333 27.73 19.29 -4.47
N THR A 334 28.10 19.06 -3.20
CA THR A 334 27.16 19.14 -2.08
C THR A 334 27.42 20.33 -1.17
N GLY A 335 26.36 20.89 -0.59
CA GLY A 335 26.42 21.98 0.38
C GLY A 335 25.54 23.18 0.01
N MET A 336 25.09 23.90 1.03
CA MET A 336 24.25 25.09 0.87
C MET A 336 24.98 26.23 0.14
N VAL A 337 26.27 26.41 0.42
CA VAL A 337 27.15 27.37 -0.26
C VAL A 337 28.38 26.64 -0.75
N VAL A 338 28.62 26.66 -2.05
CA VAL A 338 29.72 25.91 -2.67
C VAL A 338 30.54 26.76 -3.62
N ARG A 339 31.81 26.38 -3.76
CA ARG A 339 32.74 26.95 -4.73
C ARG A 339 33.12 25.85 -5.73
N PRO A 340 32.48 25.78 -6.92
CA PRO A 340 32.86 24.82 -7.94
C PRO A 340 34.30 25.07 -8.41
N ILE A 341 35.01 23.99 -8.77
CA ILE A 341 36.37 23.99 -9.30
C ILE A 341 36.31 23.50 -10.76
N GLY A 342 37.24 23.95 -11.60
CA GLY A 342 37.31 23.53 -13.02
C GLY A 342 36.47 24.38 -13.98
N ILE A 343 35.85 25.44 -13.45
CA ILE A 343 35.26 26.51 -14.25
C ILE A 343 36.30 27.62 -14.41
N ASP A 344 36.71 27.89 -15.63
CA ASP A 344 37.50 29.05 -16.00
C ASP A 344 36.55 30.18 -16.41
N SER A 345 36.31 31.12 -15.47
CA SER A 345 35.38 32.24 -15.69
C SER A 345 35.75 33.17 -16.85
N TYR A 346 36.93 33.02 -17.47
CA TYR A 346 37.31 33.81 -18.65
C TYR A 346 37.12 33.05 -19.98
N ASN A 347 37.23 31.72 -19.96
CA ASN A 347 37.24 30.90 -21.17
C ASN A 347 35.98 30.03 -21.33
N ASP A 348 35.35 29.65 -20.21
CA ASP A 348 34.09 28.91 -20.23
C ASP A 348 32.95 29.92 -20.41
N GLN A 349 32.33 29.90 -21.59
CA GLN A 349 31.09 30.63 -21.87
C GLN A 349 29.90 29.68 -21.65
N ASP A 350 28.76 30.25 -21.29
CA ASP A 350 27.49 29.52 -21.18
C ASP A 350 27.57 28.38 -20.14
N VAL A 351 27.94 28.72 -18.92
CA VAL A 351 27.91 27.76 -17.80
C VAL A 351 26.47 27.65 -17.31
N VAL A 352 25.92 26.45 -17.39
CA VAL A 352 24.57 26.15 -16.93
C VAL A 352 24.67 25.56 -15.52
N ILE A 353 23.80 25.98 -14.62
CA ILE A 353 23.78 25.58 -13.20
C ILE A 353 22.36 25.18 -12.82
N ASP A 354 22.24 24.08 -12.08
CA ASP A 354 21.00 23.62 -11.46
C ASP A 354 21.26 23.15 -10.03
N LEU A 355 20.21 23.23 -9.23
CA LEU A 355 20.22 22.96 -7.81
C LEU A 355 19.09 21.99 -7.52
N GLU A 356 19.42 20.84 -6.96
CA GLU A 356 18.49 19.90 -6.35
C GLU A 356 18.58 20.03 -4.83
N ILE A 357 17.43 20.25 -4.20
CA ILE A 357 17.31 20.25 -2.75
C ILE A 357 16.36 19.15 -2.29
N THR A 358 16.63 18.61 -1.10
CA THR A 358 15.78 17.60 -0.43
C THR A 358 15.41 18.11 0.95
N ASP A 359 14.14 18.02 1.32
CA ASP A 359 13.64 18.39 2.64
C ASP A 359 13.85 17.27 3.69
N ASP A 360 13.29 17.42 4.89
CA ASP A 360 13.31 16.40 5.94
C ASP A 360 12.23 15.32 5.77
N THR A 361 11.29 15.53 4.86
CA THR A 361 10.21 14.60 4.54
C THR A 361 10.52 13.69 3.36
N GLY A 362 11.63 13.90 2.65
CA GLY A 362 12.07 13.16 1.48
C GLY A 362 11.67 13.79 0.13
N MET A 363 10.93 14.89 0.13
CA MET A 363 10.57 15.60 -1.09
C MET A 363 11.77 16.31 -1.70
N THR A 364 11.88 16.22 -3.02
CA THR A 364 12.93 16.86 -3.78
C THR A 364 12.36 17.88 -4.76
N SER A 365 13.15 18.92 -5.04
CA SER A 365 12.79 19.95 -6.00
C SER A 365 14.05 20.47 -6.68
N ARG A 366 13.94 20.72 -7.98
CA ARG A 366 15.03 21.26 -8.79
C ARG A 366 14.75 22.67 -9.27
N LEU A 367 15.79 23.50 -9.32
CA LEU A 367 15.69 24.85 -9.87
C LEU A 367 15.20 24.83 -11.31
N SER A 368 15.72 23.89 -12.11
CA SER A 368 15.30 23.64 -13.50
C SER A 368 13.80 23.37 -13.67
N GLN A 369 13.16 22.75 -12.68
CA GLN A 369 11.74 22.41 -12.71
C GLN A 369 10.83 23.58 -12.33
N VAL A 370 11.34 24.52 -11.50
CA VAL A 370 10.56 25.63 -10.94
C VAL A 370 10.75 26.92 -11.74
N SER A 371 12.00 27.32 -11.96
CA SER A 371 12.37 28.59 -12.59
C SER A 371 13.23 28.44 -13.84
N GLY A 372 13.59 27.20 -14.22
CA GLY A 372 14.57 26.93 -15.26
C GLY A 372 16.00 26.94 -14.73
N ASN A 373 16.98 26.78 -15.63
CA ASN A 373 18.38 26.76 -15.26
C ASN A 373 18.95 28.17 -15.15
N LEU A 374 19.99 28.34 -14.34
CA LEU A 374 20.80 29.55 -14.36
C LEU A 374 21.89 29.38 -15.42
N THR A 375 21.93 30.29 -16.38
CA THR A 375 23.03 30.36 -17.35
C THR A 375 23.85 31.59 -17.07
N VAL A 376 25.15 31.41 -16.87
CA VAL A 376 26.13 32.50 -16.77
C VAL A 376 26.76 32.68 -18.15
N LEU A 377 26.52 33.85 -18.75
CA LEU A 377 27.03 34.27 -20.06
C LEU A 377 28.45 34.85 -19.98
#